data_AF-A0A1Q7PBF3-F1
#
_entry.id   AF-A0A1Q7PBF3-F1
#
_cell.length_a   1.000
_cell.length_b   1.000
_cell.length_c   1.000
_cell.angle_alpha   90.00
_cell.angle_beta   90.00
_cell.angle_gamma   90.00
#
_symmetry.space_group_name_H-M   'P 1'
#
loop_
_entity.id
_entity.type
_entity.pdbx_description
1 polymer ?
#
loop_
_entity_poly.entity_id
_entity_poly.type
_entity_poly.pdbx_seq_one_letter_code
_entity_poly.pdbx_strand_id
1 'polypeptide(L)'
;MFMARLRGFLKSPKGFTLIEIAIVVAIIGLLLAIALPLYSGARTRAYIAEARALTSEWKSLTWACLIEKSFDESQCTLASGVNWTLPQNSGAWNWQSVTMGCGAAATVTVAAAPGTSPCAANQAGGNAYVAIKIPNTALVTNPYVLLINTSSGTVHESPADNTTITVTP
;
A
#
# COMPACT_ATOMS: atom_id res chain seq x y z
N MET A 1 15.46 69.51 29.45
CA MET A 1 16.34 69.34 28.27
C MET A 1 17.10 68.03 28.47
N PHE A 2 17.13 67.12 27.48
CA PHE A 2 17.69 65.74 27.49
C PHE A 2 16.68 64.56 27.57
N MET A 3 15.70 64.54 26.67
CA MET A 3 15.06 63.30 26.18
C MET A 3 15.40 63.14 24.69
N ALA A 4 16.69 63.04 24.38
CA ALA A 4 17.17 62.97 23.00
C ALA A 4 18.17 61.81 22.82
N ARG A 5 17.71 60.55 22.99
CA ARG A 5 18.41 59.39 22.41
C ARG A 5 17.58 58.10 22.37
N LEU A 6 16.41 58.13 21.76
CA LEU A 6 15.62 56.90 21.47
C LEU A 6 15.17 56.84 20.00
N ARG A 7 16.01 57.28 19.07
CA ARG A 7 15.70 57.21 17.63
C ARG A 7 16.92 56.79 16.81
N GLY A 8 17.24 55.51 16.86
CA GLY A 8 18.34 54.94 16.06
C GLY A 8 18.19 53.47 15.69
N PHE A 9 17.12 52.78 16.11
CA PHE A 9 16.94 51.34 15.85
C PHE A 9 15.66 50.97 15.08
N LEU A 10 14.88 51.95 14.63
CA LEU A 10 13.83 51.70 13.63
C LEU A 10 14.48 51.64 12.25
N LYS A 11 15.27 50.59 12.03
CA LYS A 11 15.86 50.21 10.75
C LYS A 11 14.69 50.02 9.78
N SER A 12 14.63 50.83 8.73
CA SER A 12 13.59 50.72 7.69
C SER A 12 13.50 49.26 7.21
N PRO A 13 12.31 48.65 7.16
CA PRO A 13 12.18 47.33 6.56
C PRO A 13 12.53 47.45 5.08
N LYS A 14 13.72 46.97 4.71
CA LYS A 14 14.08 46.72 3.31
C LYS A 14 13.14 45.62 2.82
N GLY A 15 12.13 46.02 2.05
CA GLY A 15 11.17 45.08 1.46
C GLY A 15 11.86 44.15 0.46
N PHE A 16 11.36 42.92 0.38
CA PHE A 16 11.76 41.94 -0.62
C PHE A 16 11.41 42.49 -2.01
N THR A 17 12.34 42.40 -2.96
CA THR A 17 12.06 42.85 -4.32
C THR A 17 11.17 41.83 -5.05
N LEU A 18 10.27 42.31 -5.89
CA LEU A 18 9.36 41.44 -6.65
C LEU A 18 10.15 40.50 -7.59
N ILE A 19 11.32 40.97 -8.06
CA ILE A 19 12.23 40.18 -8.88
C ILE A 19 12.92 39.06 -8.08
N GLU A 20 13.22 39.25 -6.79
CA GLU A 20 13.76 38.19 -5.94
C GLU A 20 12.77 37.03 -5.81
N ILE A 21 11.48 37.33 -5.56
CA ILE A 21 10.46 36.27 -5.48
C ILE A 21 10.28 35.58 -6.83
N ALA A 22 10.31 36.32 -7.95
CA ALA A 22 10.14 35.76 -9.28
C ALA A 22 11.24 34.72 -9.64
N ILE A 23 12.50 35.03 -9.35
CA ILE A 23 13.61 34.11 -9.61
C ILE A 23 13.55 32.90 -8.68
N VAL A 24 13.22 33.10 -7.40
CA VAL A 24 13.10 31.99 -6.43
C VAL A 24 12.01 31.01 -6.85
N VAL A 25 10.83 31.50 -7.27
CA VAL A 25 9.74 30.64 -7.75
C VAL A 25 10.13 29.93 -9.05
N ALA A 26 10.88 30.57 -9.94
CA ALA A 26 11.39 29.93 -11.15
C ALA A 26 12.34 28.76 -10.84
N ILE A 27 13.24 28.92 -9.87
CA ILE A 27 14.17 27.86 -9.44
C ILE A 27 13.41 26.73 -8.73
N ILE A 28 12.47 27.06 -7.82
CA ILE A 28 11.64 26.05 -7.14
C ILE A 28 10.80 25.26 -8.16
N GLY A 29 10.26 25.92 -9.19
CA GLY A 29 9.52 25.27 -10.27
C GLY A 29 10.37 24.24 -11.02
N LEU A 30 11.62 24.57 -11.34
CA LEU A 30 12.56 23.64 -11.98
C LEU A 30 12.85 22.42 -11.10
N LEU A 31 13.09 22.64 -9.80
CA LEU A 31 13.35 21.55 -8.86
C LEU A 31 12.14 20.63 -8.69
N LEU A 32 10.93 21.20 -8.60
CA LEU A 32 9.69 20.42 -8.47
C LEU A 32 9.40 19.57 -9.71
N ALA A 33 9.70 20.06 -10.91
CA ALA A 33 9.50 19.31 -12.15
C ALA A 33 10.25 17.98 -12.18
N ILE A 34 11.45 17.94 -11.59
CA ILE A 34 12.27 16.71 -11.49
C ILE A 34 11.92 15.92 -10.22
N ALA A 35 11.67 16.61 -9.10
CA ALA A 35 11.47 15.95 -7.81
C ALA A 35 10.13 15.20 -7.72
N LEU A 36 9.04 15.72 -8.28
CA LEU A 36 7.71 15.12 -8.21
C LEU A 36 7.63 13.70 -8.81
N PRO A 37 8.05 13.46 -10.07
CA PRO A 37 7.97 12.11 -10.64
C PRO A 37 8.83 11.11 -9.87
N LEU A 38 10.04 11.51 -9.45
CA LEU A 38 10.93 10.64 -8.65
C LEU A 38 10.34 10.30 -7.28
N TYR A 39 9.82 11.29 -6.57
CA TYR A 39 9.20 11.11 -5.26
C TYR A 39 7.96 10.21 -5.33
N SER A 40 7.15 10.35 -6.37
CA SER A 40 5.95 9.53 -6.57
C SER A 40 6.25 8.04 -6.75
N GLY A 41 7.32 7.70 -7.49
CA GLY A 41 7.78 6.33 -7.68
C GLY A 41 8.38 5.72 -6.41
N ALA A 42 9.19 6.48 -5.68
CA ALA A 42 9.76 6.05 -4.39
C ALA A 42 8.65 5.75 -3.36
N ARG A 43 7.64 6.61 -3.28
CA ARG A 43 6.48 6.42 -2.41
C ARG A 43 5.70 5.16 -2.76
N THR A 44 5.48 4.90 -4.05
CA THR A 44 4.80 3.69 -4.54
C THR A 44 5.56 2.42 -4.15
N ARG A 45 6.89 2.41 -4.31
CA ARG A 45 7.72 1.26 -3.90
C ARG A 45 7.68 1.02 -2.39
N ALA A 46 7.64 2.07 -1.58
CA ALA A 46 7.47 1.95 -0.14
C ALA A 46 6.14 1.28 0.22
N TYR A 47 5.02 1.69 -0.41
CA TYR A 47 3.72 1.04 -0.21
C TYR A 47 3.73 -0.45 -0.57
N ILE A 48 4.38 -0.83 -1.67
CA ILE A 48 4.49 -2.24 -2.09
C ILE A 48 5.35 -3.04 -1.11
N ALA A 49 6.48 -2.48 -0.66
CA ALA A 49 7.36 -3.14 0.30
C ALA A 49 6.65 -3.40 1.64
N GLU A 50 5.85 -2.44 2.11
CA GLU A 50 5.04 -2.63 3.31
C GLU A 50 3.93 -3.65 3.13
N ALA A 51 3.19 -3.61 2.01
CA ALA A 51 2.18 -4.61 1.71
C ALA A 51 2.78 -6.03 1.64
N ARG A 52 3.99 -6.16 1.09
CA ARG A 52 4.75 -7.42 1.09
C ARG A 52 5.10 -7.89 2.50
N ALA A 53 5.55 -6.98 3.36
CA ALA A 53 5.85 -7.31 4.76
C ALA A 53 4.58 -7.80 5.49
N LEU A 54 3.46 -7.11 5.33
CA LEU A 54 2.18 -7.47 5.95
C LEU A 54 1.65 -8.83 5.46
N THR A 55 1.69 -9.07 4.15
CA THR A 55 1.24 -10.35 3.58
C THR A 55 2.17 -11.52 3.88
N SER A 56 3.40 -11.28 4.33
CA SER A 56 4.33 -12.35 4.73
C SER A 56 3.87 -13.09 6.00
N GLU A 57 3.26 -12.36 6.94
CA GLU A 57 2.64 -12.93 8.15
C GLU A 57 1.41 -13.76 7.78
N TRP A 58 0.57 -13.22 6.90
CA TRP A 58 -0.57 -13.94 6.37
C TRP A 58 -0.15 -15.25 5.69
N LYS A 59 0.92 -15.20 4.89
CA LYS A 59 1.46 -16.35 4.16
C LYS A 59 1.88 -17.46 5.11
N SER A 60 2.61 -17.15 6.18
CA SER A 60 3.05 -18.18 7.13
C SER A 60 1.89 -18.82 7.89
N LEU A 61 0.90 -18.02 8.31
CA LEU A 61 -0.31 -18.50 8.99
C LEU A 61 -1.17 -19.37 8.06
N THR A 62 -1.29 -18.97 6.80
CA THR A 62 -2.05 -19.74 5.78
C THR A 62 -1.36 -21.06 5.48
N TRP A 63 -0.03 -21.08 5.35
CA TRP A 63 0.72 -22.33 5.18
C TRP A 63 0.55 -23.30 6.35
N ALA A 64 0.61 -22.79 7.59
CA ALA A 64 0.36 -23.60 8.78
C ALA A 64 -1.04 -24.22 8.74
N CYS A 65 -2.06 -23.41 8.46
CA CYS A 65 -3.44 -23.89 8.36
C CYS A 65 -3.62 -24.94 7.24
N LEU A 66 -3.05 -24.70 6.06
CA LEU A 66 -3.15 -25.63 4.92
C LEU A 66 -2.55 -26.99 5.26
N ILE A 67 -1.40 -27.03 5.93
CA ILE A 67 -0.77 -28.30 6.33
C ILE A 67 -1.66 -29.04 7.35
N GLU A 68 -2.21 -28.34 8.35
CA GLU A 68 -3.09 -28.95 9.36
C GLU A 68 -4.41 -29.46 8.78
N LYS A 69 -4.93 -28.79 7.74
CA LYS A 69 -6.24 -29.07 7.14
C LYS A 69 -6.14 -29.85 5.84
N SER A 70 -5.05 -30.58 5.62
CA SER A 70 -4.86 -31.43 4.43
C SER A 70 -5.03 -30.67 3.11
N PHE A 71 -4.52 -29.45 3.07
CA PHE A 71 -4.59 -28.49 1.97
C PHE A 71 -6.02 -28.06 1.59
N ASP A 72 -6.94 -28.10 2.55
CA ASP A 72 -8.29 -27.57 2.39
C ASP A 72 -8.35 -26.05 2.62
N GLU A 73 -8.30 -25.28 1.53
CA GLU A 73 -8.36 -23.81 1.54
C GLU A 73 -9.67 -23.27 2.18
N SER A 74 -10.76 -24.04 2.16
CA SER A 74 -12.04 -23.61 2.75
C SER A 74 -11.99 -23.48 4.26
N GLN A 75 -11.05 -24.17 4.90
CA GLN A 75 -10.87 -24.16 6.35
C GLN A 75 -9.91 -23.07 6.82
N CYS A 76 -9.24 -22.38 5.89
CA CYS A 76 -8.19 -21.40 6.14
C CYS A 76 -8.62 -19.97 5.77
N THR A 77 -9.68 -19.49 6.42
CA THR A 77 -10.24 -18.14 6.26
C THR A 77 -9.81 -17.21 7.41
N LEU A 78 -10.13 -15.91 7.37
CA LEU A 78 -9.88 -15.01 8.54
C LEU A 78 -10.61 -15.50 9.79
N ALA A 79 -11.83 -16.01 9.61
CA ALA A 79 -12.69 -16.46 10.70
C ALA A 79 -12.33 -17.88 11.19
N SER A 80 -11.59 -18.65 10.39
CA SER A 80 -11.22 -20.03 10.69
C SER A 80 -9.79 -20.31 10.25
N GLY A 81 -8.90 -20.62 11.20
CA GLY A 81 -7.56 -21.14 10.90
C GLY A 81 -6.48 -20.08 10.66
N VAL A 82 -6.74 -19.00 9.93
CA VAL A 82 -5.69 -18.00 9.63
C VAL A 82 -5.66 -16.84 10.63
N ASN A 83 -6.75 -16.54 11.35
CA ASN A 83 -6.86 -15.58 12.48
C ASN A 83 -5.99 -14.30 12.35
N TRP A 84 -5.80 -13.83 11.13
CA TRP A 84 -4.92 -12.72 10.83
C TRP A 84 -5.77 -11.47 10.69
N THR A 85 -5.42 -10.47 11.46
CA THR A 85 -6.02 -9.14 11.38
C THR A 85 -4.98 -8.19 10.84
N LEU A 86 -5.36 -7.33 9.90
CA LEU A 86 -4.46 -6.25 9.54
C LEU A 86 -4.15 -5.38 10.74
N PRO A 87 -2.87 -5.00 10.92
CA PRO A 87 -2.50 -4.01 11.90
C PRO A 87 -3.39 -2.78 11.73
N GLN A 88 -4.02 -2.39 12.83
CA GLN A 88 -4.93 -1.26 12.83
C GLN A 88 -4.16 0.00 12.42
N ASN A 89 -4.77 0.74 11.51
CA ASN A 89 -4.12 1.83 10.85
C ASN A 89 -3.82 3.00 11.81
N SER A 90 -2.60 3.52 11.79
CA SER A 90 -2.30 4.83 12.38
C SER A 90 -1.50 5.68 11.39
N GLY A 91 -2.05 6.84 11.00
CA GLY A 91 -1.37 7.84 10.18
C GLY A 91 -1.55 7.72 8.66
N ALA A 92 -0.48 8.03 7.90
CA ALA A 92 -0.48 8.23 6.44
C ALA A 92 -0.65 6.96 5.58
N TRP A 93 -0.83 5.80 6.22
CA TRP A 93 -0.80 4.47 5.61
C TRP A 93 -2.20 3.86 5.50
N ASN A 94 -3.20 4.65 5.04
CA ASN A 94 -4.61 4.26 4.98
C ASN A 94 -4.93 3.07 4.03
N TRP A 95 -4.53 1.85 4.40
CA TRP A 95 -4.98 0.58 3.84
C TRP A 95 -6.51 0.55 3.81
N GLN A 96 -7.08 0.63 2.61
CA GLN A 96 -8.52 0.83 2.44
C GLN A 96 -9.33 -0.46 2.64
N SER A 97 -8.75 -1.61 2.27
CA SER A 97 -9.37 -2.92 2.45
C SER A 97 -8.35 -4.04 2.27
N VAL A 98 -8.66 -5.18 2.88
CA VAL A 98 -8.06 -6.46 2.53
C VAL A 98 -9.12 -7.48 2.23
N THR A 99 -8.86 -8.26 1.20
CA THR A 99 -9.68 -9.40 0.84
C THR A 99 -8.83 -10.64 0.82
N MET A 100 -9.33 -11.69 1.47
CA MET A 100 -8.77 -13.03 1.39
C MET A 100 -9.81 -13.95 0.76
N GLY A 101 -9.36 -14.91 -0.01
CA GLY A 101 -10.24 -15.88 -0.64
C GLY A 101 -9.48 -17.02 -1.28
N CYS A 102 -10.22 -17.84 -2.00
CA CYS A 102 -9.69 -18.91 -2.81
C CYS A 102 -10.39 -18.91 -4.18
N GLY A 103 -9.64 -19.24 -5.23
CA GLY A 103 -10.13 -19.17 -6.61
C GLY A 103 -9.06 -19.44 -7.67
N ALA A 104 -9.45 -19.36 -8.94
CA ALA A 104 -8.52 -19.53 -10.06
C ALA A 104 -7.42 -18.44 -10.05
N ALA A 105 -6.19 -18.84 -10.37
CA ALA A 105 -4.98 -18.00 -10.19
C ALA A 105 -5.02 -16.65 -10.92
N ALA A 106 -5.85 -16.57 -11.96
CA ALA A 106 -5.94 -15.42 -12.85
C ALA A 106 -6.81 -14.29 -12.32
N THR A 107 -7.75 -14.55 -11.38
CA THR A 107 -8.78 -13.58 -10.99
C THR A 107 -8.96 -13.52 -9.47
N VAL A 108 -8.66 -12.36 -8.89
CA VAL A 108 -8.87 -12.06 -7.47
C VAL A 108 -9.94 -10.96 -7.33
N THR A 109 -11.00 -11.21 -6.57
CA THR A 109 -11.99 -10.17 -6.24
C THR A 109 -11.60 -9.44 -4.97
N VAL A 110 -11.58 -8.10 -4.96
CA VAL A 110 -11.38 -7.30 -3.73
C VAL A 110 -12.74 -6.78 -3.25
N ALA A 111 -13.25 -7.33 -2.15
CA ALA A 111 -14.45 -6.79 -1.53
C ALA A 111 -14.15 -5.41 -0.90
N ALA A 112 -15.13 -4.51 -0.98
CA ALA A 112 -15.04 -3.14 -0.47
C ALA A 112 -15.02 -3.02 1.07
N ALA A 113 -15.07 -4.15 1.80
CA ALA A 113 -15.08 -4.19 3.26
C ALA A 113 -14.05 -5.20 3.81
N PRO A 114 -13.49 -4.99 5.01
CA PRO A 114 -12.71 -6.01 5.71
C PRO A 114 -13.64 -7.15 6.13
N GLY A 115 -13.39 -8.34 5.60
CA GLY A 115 -14.08 -9.56 6.03
C GLY A 115 -15.27 -9.93 5.15
N THR A 116 -15.04 -10.91 4.28
CA THR A 116 -15.81 -12.16 4.11
C THR A 116 -15.12 -12.90 2.96
N SER A 117 -14.55 -14.07 3.25
CA SER A 117 -13.94 -14.93 2.24
C SER A 117 -15.01 -15.62 1.38
N PRO A 118 -14.90 -15.65 0.05
CA PRO A 118 -15.74 -16.47 -0.81
C PRO A 118 -15.21 -17.91 -0.96
N CYS A 119 -14.52 -18.44 0.04
CA CYS A 119 -14.18 -19.87 0.05
C CYS A 119 -15.42 -20.68 0.40
N ALA A 120 -16.30 -20.88 -0.58
CA ALA A 120 -17.50 -21.67 -0.41
C ALA A 120 -17.22 -23.19 -0.41
N ALA A 121 -16.06 -23.62 -0.93
CA ALA A 121 -15.64 -25.02 -0.99
C ALA A 121 -14.12 -25.16 -1.13
N ASN A 122 -13.59 -26.35 -0.79
CA ASN A 122 -12.22 -26.75 -1.10
C ASN A 122 -12.03 -26.78 -2.61
N GLN A 123 -11.08 -25.98 -3.12
CA GLN A 123 -10.73 -26.00 -4.53
C GLN A 123 -9.49 -26.90 -4.68
N ALA A 124 -9.68 -28.14 -5.13
CA ALA A 124 -8.55 -29.01 -5.46
C ALA A 124 -7.74 -28.35 -6.60
N GLY A 125 -6.54 -27.85 -6.29
CA GLY A 125 -5.71 -27.05 -7.20
C GLY A 125 -6.11 -25.57 -7.31
N GLY A 126 -6.85 -25.08 -6.31
CA GLY A 126 -7.14 -23.67 -6.13
C GLY A 126 -5.93 -22.86 -5.68
N ASN A 127 -6.15 -21.57 -5.51
CA ASN A 127 -5.15 -20.68 -4.93
C ASN A 127 -5.77 -19.96 -3.75
N ALA A 128 -5.12 -19.99 -2.60
CA ALA A 128 -5.40 -19.10 -1.49
C ALA A 128 -4.73 -17.74 -1.76
N TYR A 129 -5.44 -16.65 -1.55
CA TYR A 129 -4.91 -15.31 -1.83
C TYR A 129 -5.24 -14.30 -0.75
N VAL A 130 -4.42 -13.25 -0.70
CA VAL A 130 -4.65 -12.01 0.04
C VAL A 130 -4.38 -10.82 -0.89
N ALA A 131 -5.30 -9.87 -0.92
CA ALA A 131 -5.17 -8.63 -1.68
C ALA A 131 -5.25 -7.42 -0.73
N ILE A 132 -4.26 -6.53 -0.79
CA ILE A 132 -4.21 -5.29 -0.01
C ILE A 132 -4.39 -4.10 -0.95
N LYS A 133 -5.44 -3.32 -0.74
CA LYS A 133 -5.65 -2.07 -1.48
C LYS A 133 -4.73 -0.98 -0.93
N ILE A 134 -3.77 -0.57 -1.75
CA ILE A 134 -2.86 0.54 -1.46
C ILE A 134 -3.66 1.85 -1.50
N PRO A 135 -3.49 2.77 -0.52
CA PRO A 135 -4.19 4.06 -0.52
C PRO A 135 -3.98 4.81 -1.83
N ASN A 136 -5.06 5.42 -2.33
CA ASN A 136 -5.19 6.16 -3.58
C ASN A 136 -4.01 7.13 -3.82
N THR A 137 -2.98 6.60 -4.46
CA THR A 137 -2.02 7.37 -5.24
C THR A 137 -2.46 7.15 -6.68
N ALA A 138 -2.57 8.21 -7.48
CA ALA A 138 -3.03 8.15 -8.87
C ALA A 138 -2.18 7.24 -9.81
N LEU A 139 -1.20 6.52 -9.26
CA LEU A 139 -0.24 5.65 -9.94
C LEU A 139 -0.42 4.16 -9.62
N VAL A 140 -1.23 3.80 -8.63
CA VAL A 140 -1.49 2.40 -8.25
C VAL A 140 -3.00 2.15 -8.25
N THR A 141 -3.53 1.79 -9.42
CA THR A 141 -4.94 1.40 -9.57
C THR A 141 -5.20 -0.03 -9.11
N ASN A 142 -4.16 -0.87 -9.06
CA ASN A 142 -4.26 -2.29 -8.75
C ASN A 142 -3.75 -2.58 -7.33
N PRO A 143 -4.43 -3.42 -6.53
CA PRO A 143 -3.94 -3.78 -5.20
C PRO A 143 -2.67 -4.63 -5.30
N TYR A 144 -1.93 -4.69 -4.19
CA TYR A 144 -0.89 -5.70 -4.01
C TYR A 144 -1.57 -7.04 -3.72
N VAL A 145 -1.17 -8.10 -4.42
CA VAL A 145 -1.76 -9.44 -4.29
C VAL A 145 -0.67 -10.46 -4.03
N LEU A 146 -0.90 -11.32 -3.04
CA LEU A 146 -0.11 -12.52 -2.79
C LEU A 146 -1.01 -13.75 -2.94
N LEU A 147 -0.56 -14.71 -3.74
CA LEU A 147 -1.25 -15.95 -4.08
C LEU A 147 -0.40 -17.15 -3.68
N ILE A 148 -1.01 -18.17 -3.10
CA ILE A 148 -0.43 -19.47 -2.81
C ILE A 148 -1.18 -20.49 -3.65
N ASN A 149 -0.48 -21.17 -4.57
CA ASN A 149 -1.07 -22.27 -5.31
C ASN A 149 -0.97 -23.56 -4.50
N THR A 150 -2.10 -24.12 -4.07
CA THR A 150 -2.10 -25.29 -3.20
C THR A 150 -1.79 -26.60 -3.93
N SER A 151 -1.95 -26.66 -5.26
CA SER A 151 -1.55 -27.82 -6.07
C SER A 151 -0.06 -27.93 -6.33
N SER A 152 0.63 -26.81 -6.52
CA SER A 152 2.04 -26.76 -6.93
C SER A 152 2.97 -26.26 -5.82
N GLY A 153 2.42 -25.75 -4.73
CA GLY A 153 3.18 -25.18 -3.63
C GLY A 153 3.82 -23.83 -3.95
N THR A 154 3.57 -23.26 -5.14
CA THR A 154 4.19 -22.00 -5.56
C THR A 154 3.52 -20.80 -4.91
N VAL A 155 4.28 -19.71 -4.77
CA VAL A 155 3.76 -18.41 -4.36
C VAL A 155 3.96 -17.43 -5.49
N HIS A 156 2.93 -16.65 -5.78
CA HIS A 156 2.94 -15.59 -6.78
C HIS A 156 2.59 -14.25 -6.13
N GLU A 157 3.38 -13.22 -6.41
CA GLU A 157 3.19 -11.87 -5.89
C GLU A 157 3.04 -10.89 -7.07
N SER A 158 1.97 -10.09 -7.07
CA SER A 158 1.77 -9.00 -8.03
C SER A 158 1.76 -7.67 -7.28
N PRO A 159 2.57 -6.66 -7.67
CA PRO A 159 3.34 -6.56 -8.93
C PRO A 159 4.77 -7.14 -8.92
N ALA A 160 5.21 -7.80 -7.84
CA ALA A 160 6.63 -8.14 -7.63
C ALA A 160 7.21 -9.17 -8.62
N ASP A 161 6.42 -10.15 -9.07
CA ASP A 161 6.89 -11.28 -9.88
C ASP A 161 6.62 -11.10 -11.39
N ASN A 162 6.24 -9.90 -11.83
CA ASN A 162 5.83 -9.59 -13.21
C ASN A 162 4.65 -10.47 -13.74
N THR A 163 4.02 -11.26 -12.87
CA THR A 163 2.79 -11.99 -13.16
C THR A 163 1.60 -11.06 -12.99
N THR A 164 0.89 -10.76 -14.07
CA THR A 164 -0.30 -9.90 -14.01
C THR A 164 -1.46 -10.69 -13.42
N ILE A 165 -1.67 -10.62 -12.11
CA ILE A 165 -2.87 -11.14 -11.46
C ILE A 165 -3.97 -10.11 -11.71
N THR A 166 -5.01 -10.49 -12.48
CA THR A 166 -6.13 -9.58 -12.72
C THR A 166 -7.01 -9.52 -11.50
N VAL A 167 -7.31 -8.30 -11.09
CA VAL A 167 -8.11 -8.04 -9.89
C VAL A 167 -9.41 -7.41 -10.35
N THR A 168 -10.51 -8.12 -10.15
CA THR A 168 -11.85 -7.57 -10.38
C THR A 168 -12.38 -6.96 -9.09
N PRO A 169 -13.12 -5.85 -9.15
CA PRO A 169 -13.87 -5.36 -7.99
C PRO A 169 -14.93 -6.38 -7.52
#